data_AF-A0A969L9N4-F1
#
_entry.id   AF-A0A969L9N4-F1
#
_cell.length_a   1.000
_cell.length_b   1.000
_cell.length_c   1.000
_cell.angle_alpha   90.00
_cell.angle_beta   90.00
_cell.angle_gamma   90.00
#
_symmetry.space_group_name_H-M   'P 1'
#
loop_
_entity.id
_entity.type
_entity.pdbx_description
1 polymer ?
#
loop_
_entity_poly.entity_id
_entity_poly.type
_entity_poly.pdbx_seq_one_letter_code
_entity_poly.pdbx_strand_id
1 'polypeptide(L)'
;MNQLRAAGLEVENPRPAVPADYGTVPPRCVDSSQRFFIPSLGGAAGGLVLVCSNQQEAQALQNDYNALGAGSRTFRNNNVLVSVDGRITDQQANQYQAVVNALSTGGTVPPLPPSATPLPATATPTGAPATATSVPPTAAPATATGAPATATGVPPTAAPPTNTAVNTVLPLPTSTATPVLPTATTVPPTATPIPPTATPTATATEEPSPTTEATATTGNDLAGLNEPVEVGGATWVIEEAADVGETLQDPQGTLPPLAASGRFVRLQFVLENNTIELQTFAMPELIDSQDRTYRNSTDALQYTRPDLACVTMQVAAGETRTCAVYYDVPADAADLQAIVRGLGASSNAEAAIDLELPNPSN
;
A
#
# COMPACT_ATOMS: atom_id res chain seq x y z
N MET A 1 -25.52 3.25 8.76
CA MET A 1 -25.19 1.84 8.47
C MET A 1 -26.39 1.00 8.03
N ASN A 2 -27.48 0.93 8.81
CA ASN A 2 -28.64 0.09 8.48
C ASN A 2 -29.25 0.35 7.09
N GLN A 3 -29.26 1.60 6.63
CA GLN A 3 -29.76 1.95 5.28
C GLN A 3 -28.87 1.40 4.16
N LEU A 4 -27.54 1.37 4.33
CA LEU A 4 -26.62 0.75 3.37
C LEU A 4 -26.89 -0.76 3.29
N ARG A 5 -27.02 -1.42 4.45
CA ARG A 5 -27.33 -2.86 4.53
C ARG A 5 -28.70 -3.19 3.94
N ALA A 6 -29.73 -2.41 4.27
CA ALA A 6 -31.08 -2.59 3.76
C ALA A 6 -31.16 -2.39 2.24
N ALA A 7 -30.27 -1.56 1.70
CA ALA A 7 -30.10 -1.40 0.27
C ALA A 7 -29.28 -2.51 -0.38
N GLY A 8 -28.88 -3.57 0.33
CA GLY A 8 -28.11 -4.69 -0.24
C GLY A 8 -26.65 -4.37 -0.53
N LEU A 9 -26.11 -3.28 0.04
CA LEU A 9 -24.69 -2.97 -0.06
C LEU A 9 -23.88 -3.81 0.92
N GLU A 10 -22.64 -4.09 0.54
CA GLU A 10 -21.67 -4.82 1.35
C GLU A 10 -21.13 -3.97 2.50
N VAL A 11 -21.79 -4.07 3.65
CA VAL A 11 -21.40 -3.35 4.88
C VAL A 11 -21.27 -4.32 6.06
N GLU A 12 -20.19 -5.08 6.07
CA GLU A 12 -19.95 -6.10 7.09
C GLU A 12 -19.15 -5.58 8.29
N ASN A 13 -19.39 -6.22 9.45
CA ASN A 13 -18.72 -5.95 10.73
C ASN A 13 -18.57 -4.46 11.07
N PRO A 14 -19.68 -3.70 11.14
CA PRO A 14 -19.61 -2.28 11.49
C PRO A 14 -19.01 -2.09 12.88
N ARG A 15 -17.99 -1.24 12.99
CA ARG A 15 -17.38 -0.87 14.27
C ARG A 15 -17.10 0.64 14.34
N PRO A 16 -16.97 1.23 15.53
CA PRO A 16 -16.46 2.59 15.66
C PRO A 16 -15.11 2.73 14.93
N ALA A 17 -14.93 3.83 14.21
CA ALA A 17 -13.65 4.08 13.56
C ALA A 17 -12.58 4.49 14.59
N VAL A 18 -11.36 3.98 14.41
CA VAL A 18 -10.19 4.31 15.22
C VAL A 18 -9.24 5.21 14.42
N PRO A 19 -8.27 5.91 15.05
CA PRO A 19 -7.37 6.82 14.33
C PRO A 19 -6.69 6.22 13.09
N ALA A 20 -6.33 4.93 13.14
CA ALA A 20 -5.72 4.24 12.01
C ALA A 20 -6.64 4.11 10.78
N ASP A 21 -7.97 4.12 10.95
CA ASP A 21 -8.91 3.97 9.84
C ASP A 21 -8.97 5.20 8.91
N TYR A 22 -8.57 6.38 9.41
CA TYR A 22 -8.58 7.63 8.64
C TYR A 22 -7.35 7.77 7.73
N GLY A 23 -6.35 6.90 7.88
CA GLY A 23 -5.09 6.99 7.15
C GLY A 23 -4.37 8.30 7.45
N THR A 24 -4.05 9.05 6.41
CA THR A 24 -3.42 10.38 6.50
C THR A 24 -4.43 11.53 6.63
N VAL A 25 -5.73 11.26 6.48
CA VAL A 25 -6.77 12.27 6.62
C VAL A 25 -6.90 12.66 8.09
N PRO A 26 -6.87 13.95 8.44
CA PRO A 26 -7.10 14.39 9.81
C PRO A 26 -8.43 13.83 10.34
N PRO A 27 -8.45 13.19 11.51
CA PRO A 27 -9.67 12.59 12.04
C PRO A 27 -10.69 13.69 12.37
N ARG A 28 -11.74 13.78 11.56
CA ARG A 28 -12.92 14.64 11.78
C ARG A 28 -14.15 13.77 11.94
N CYS A 29 -15.21 14.30 12.55
CA CYS A 29 -16.47 13.58 12.71
C CYS A 29 -16.31 12.26 13.51
N VAL A 30 -15.33 12.21 14.43
CA VAL A 30 -14.86 10.99 15.11
C VAL A 30 -15.90 10.35 16.01
N ASP A 31 -16.75 11.15 16.65
CA ASP A 31 -17.74 10.66 17.62
C ASP A 31 -18.89 9.90 16.95
N SER A 32 -19.02 10.00 15.62
CA SER A 32 -20.11 9.41 14.85
C SER A 32 -19.63 8.73 13.57
N SER A 33 -18.38 8.26 13.59
CA SER A 33 -17.79 7.53 12.48
C SER A 33 -17.84 6.01 12.71
N GLN A 34 -18.13 5.27 11.64
CA GLN A 34 -18.15 3.82 11.65
C GLN A 34 -17.35 3.27 10.47
N ARG A 35 -16.42 2.36 10.78
CA ARG A 35 -15.74 1.51 9.81
C ARG A 35 -16.63 0.32 9.45
N PHE A 36 -16.60 -0.10 8.19
CA PHE A 36 -17.18 -1.37 7.73
C PHE A 36 -16.28 -2.03 6.70
N PHE A 37 -16.50 -3.32 6.46
CA PHE A 37 -15.78 -4.13 5.48
C PHE A 37 -16.63 -4.40 4.24
N ILE A 38 -15.97 -4.52 3.09
CA ILE A 38 -16.56 -4.90 1.79
C ILE A 38 -15.96 -6.26 1.40
N PRO A 39 -16.63 -7.39 1.72
CA PRO A 39 -16.05 -8.72 1.53
C PRO A 39 -15.61 -9.02 0.09
N SER A 40 -16.29 -8.47 -0.93
CA SER A 40 -15.91 -8.71 -2.33
C SER A 40 -14.51 -8.22 -2.69
N LEU A 41 -13.93 -7.32 -1.88
CA LEU A 41 -12.60 -6.77 -2.11
C LEU A 41 -11.48 -7.49 -1.34
N GLY A 42 -11.83 -8.44 -0.45
CA GLY A 42 -10.87 -9.20 0.36
C GLY A 42 -10.11 -8.39 1.41
N GLY A 43 -9.44 -9.09 2.32
CA GLY A 43 -8.56 -8.50 3.34
C GLY A 43 -9.22 -7.45 4.23
N ALA A 44 -8.51 -6.34 4.49
CA ALA A 44 -8.99 -5.22 5.30
C ALA A 44 -9.79 -4.17 4.51
N ALA A 45 -10.18 -4.47 3.26
CA ALA A 45 -10.91 -3.57 2.37
C ALA A 45 -12.27 -3.17 2.95
N GLY A 46 -12.68 -1.92 2.73
CA GLY A 46 -13.97 -1.47 3.24
C GLY A 46 -14.24 0.01 3.08
N GLY A 47 -15.19 0.55 3.84
CA GLY A 47 -15.42 1.98 3.91
C GLY A 47 -15.55 2.57 5.31
N LEU A 48 -15.76 3.88 5.34
CA LEU A 48 -16.10 4.68 6.50
C LEU A 48 -17.43 5.38 6.24
N VAL A 49 -18.33 5.35 7.22
CA VAL A 49 -19.48 6.23 7.30
C VAL A 49 -19.16 7.28 8.34
N LEU A 50 -19.17 8.55 7.96
CA LEU A 50 -18.81 9.69 8.79
C LEU A 50 -20.03 10.61 8.90
N VAL A 51 -20.50 10.86 10.11
CA VAL A 51 -21.58 11.83 10.36
C VAL A 51 -20.98 13.04 11.04
N CYS A 52 -20.86 14.12 10.28
CA CYS A 52 -20.23 15.37 10.73
C CYS A 52 -21.23 16.28 11.42
N SER A 53 -20.71 17.28 12.15
CA SER A 53 -21.56 18.24 12.87
C SER A 53 -22.38 19.11 11.91
N ASN A 54 -21.86 19.35 10.70
CA ASN A 54 -22.50 20.18 9.68
C ASN A 54 -22.00 19.83 8.25
N GLN A 55 -22.66 20.41 7.25
CA GLN A 55 -22.35 20.18 5.83
C GLN A 55 -20.96 20.69 5.41
N GLN A 56 -20.50 21.80 6.01
CA GLN A 56 -19.21 22.40 5.69
C GLN A 56 -18.05 21.50 6.14
N GLU A 57 -18.17 20.89 7.31
CA GLU A 57 -17.20 19.91 7.82
C GLU A 57 -17.17 18.65 6.93
N ALA A 58 -18.33 18.11 6.55
CA ALA A 58 -18.41 16.97 5.64
C ALA A 58 -17.83 17.28 4.24
N GLN A 59 -18.03 18.50 3.73
CA GLN A 59 -17.43 18.95 2.47
C GLN A 59 -15.91 19.08 2.57
N ALA A 60 -15.40 19.68 3.66
CA ALA A 60 -13.95 19.79 3.87
C ALA A 60 -13.31 18.40 3.95
N LEU A 61 -13.92 17.48 4.71
CA LEU A 61 -13.45 16.11 4.81
C LEU A 61 -13.50 15.38 3.46
N GLN A 62 -14.55 15.59 2.66
CA GLN A 62 -14.62 15.02 1.31
C GLN A 62 -13.47 15.52 0.42
N ASN A 63 -13.13 16.80 0.51
CA ASN A 63 -12.01 17.37 -0.24
C ASN A 63 -10.68 16.75 0.21
N ASP A 64 -10.50 16.54 1.53
CA ASP A 64 -9.30 15.90 2.08
C ASP A 64 -9.15 14.46 1.53
N TYR A 65 -10.22 13.66 1.50
CA TYR A 65 -10.20 12.32 0.90
C TYR A 65 -9.97 12.33 -0.61
N ASN A 66 -10.62 13.25 -1.35
CA ASN A 66 -10.45 13.35 -2.80
C ASN A 66 -9.02 13.78 -3.18
N ALA A 67 -8.36 14.56 -2.33
CA ALA A 67 -6.96 14.95 -2.52
C ALA A 67 -5.98 13.78 -2.39
N LEU A 68 -6.38 12.67 -1.74
CA LEU A 68 -5.58 11.44 -1.70
C LEU A 68 -5.67 10.62 -3.01
N GLY A 69 -6.49 11.05 -3.97
CA GLY A 69 -6.61 10.41 -5.28
C GLY A 69 -7.37 9.08 -5.26
N ALA A 70 -6.99 8.17 -6.15
CA ALA A 70 -7.73 6.94 -6.46
C ALA A 70 -7.86 5.93 -5.29
N GLY A 71 -7.21 6.17 -4.15
CA GLY A 71 -7.27 5.27 -2.98
C GLY A 71 -8.65 5.20 -2.31
N SER A 72 -9.53 6.18 -2.54
CA SER A 72 -10.89 6.16 -2.00
C SER A 72 -11.90 6.82 -2.93
N ARG A 73 -13.13 6.32 -2.94
CA ARG A 73 -14.29 6.98 -3.56
C ARG A 73 -15.16 7.55 -2.46
N THR A 74 -15.58 8.80 -2.61
CA THR A 74 -16.38 9.49 -1.60
C THR A 74 -17.75 9.89 -2.12
N PHE A 75 -18.77 9.68 -1.30
CA PHE A 75 -20.14 10.07 -1.57
C PHE A 75 -20.67 10.88 -0.39
N ARG A 76 -21.23 12.05 -0.64
CA ARG A 76 -21.72 12.94 0.41
C ARG A 76 -23.18 13.28 0.20
N ASN A 77 -23.92 13.35 1.30
CA ASN A 77 -25.24 13.95 1.35
C ASN A 77 -25.43 14.67 2.68
N ASN A 78 -25.72 15.97 2.64
CA ASN A 78 -25.75 16.83 3.82
C ASN A 78 -24.46 16.70 4.66
N ASN A 79 -24.59 16.36 5.94
CA ASN A 79 -23.51 16.17 6.90
C ASN A 79 -23.04 14.70 6.98
N VAL A 80 -23.50 13.83 6.08
CA VAL A 80 -23.06 12.43 6.00
C VAL A 80 -22.10 12.28 4.83
N LEU A 81 -20.93 11.69 5.10
CA LEU A 81 -19.93 11.30 4.12
C LEU A 81 -19.72 9.79 4.21
N VAL A 82 -19.72 9.11 3.07
CA VAL A 82 -19.32 7.71 2.93
C VAL A 82 -18.07 7.68 2.08
N SER A 83 -16.97 7.18 2.65
CA SER A 83 -15.73 6.89 1.93
C SER A 83 -15.64 5.38 1.77
N VAL A 84 -15.35 4.88 0.57
CA VAL A 84 -15.15 3.45 0.30
C VAL A 84 -13.84 3.26 -0.43
N ASP A 85 -13.26 2.07 -0.28
CA ASP A 85 -12.07 1.64 -1.00
C ASP A 85 -12.21 1.89 -2.52
N GLY A 86 -11.18 2.48 -3.12
CA GLY A 86 -11.19 2.84 -4.54
C GLY A 86 -11.30 1.65 -5.51
N ARG A 87 -11.07 0.42 -5.05
CA ARG A 87 -11.13 -0.81 -5.85
C ARG A 87 -12.55 -1.29 -6.19
N ILE A 88 -13.59 -0.67 -5.63
CA ILE A 88 -14.97 -1.01 -6.03
C ILE A 88 -15.21 -0.66 -7.51
N THR A 89 -16.04 -1.45 -8.17
CA THR A 89 -16.48 -1.17 -9.55
C THR A 89 -17.31 0.11 -9.63
N ASP A 90 -17.40 0.72 -10.82
CA ASP A 90 -18.30 1.87 -11.05
C ASP A 90 -19.76 1.53 -10.72
N GLN A 91 -20.18 0.30 -11.00
CA GLN A 91 -21.51 -0.17 -10.64
C GLN A 91 -21.73 -0.14 -9.13
N GLN A 92 -20.81 -0.70 -8.34
CA GLN A 92 -20.88 -0.65 -6.88
C GLN A 92 -20.86 0.80 -6.38
N ALA A 93 -19.96 1.64 -6.93
CA ALA A 93 -19.86 3.05 -6.57
C ALA A 93 -21.19 3.80 -6.79
N ASN A 94 -21.85 3.56 -7.92
CA ASN A 94 -23.16 4.12 -8.23
C ASN A 94 -24.24 3.67 -7.24
N GLN A 95 -24.19 2.41 -6.77
CA GLN A 95 -25.12 1.91 -5.75
C GLN A 95 -24.88 2.61 -4.39
N TYR A 96 -23.63 2.75 -3.94
CA TYR A 96 -23.31 3.51 -2.73
C TYR A 96 -23.78 4.96 -2.84
N GLN A 97 -23.49 5.63 -3.95
CA GLN A 97 -23.92 7.00 -4.19
C GLN A 97 -25.44 7.15 -4.16
N ALA A 98 -26.18 6.24 -4.81
CA ALA A 98 -27.63 6.26 -4.82
C ALA A 98 -28.22 6.17 -3.40
N VAL A 99 -27.70 5.28 -2.57
CA VAL A 99 -28.15 5.14 -1.18
C VAL A 99 -27.79 6.38 -0.36
N VAL A 100 -26.58 6.91 -0.52
CA VAL A 100 -26.15 8.13 0.18
C VAL A 100 -27.03 9.32 -0.22
N ASN A 101 -27.35 9.49 -1.50
CA ASN A 101 -28.26 10.54 -1.98
C ASN A 101 -29.69 10.41 -1.43
N ALA A 102 -30.15 9.19 -1.13
CA ALA A 102 -31.48 8.95 -0.55
C ALA A 102 -31.59 9.34 0.94
N LEU A 103 -30.47 9.36 1.69
CA LEU A 103 -30.45 9.61 3.14
C LEU A 103 -31.13 10.91 3.58
N SER A 104 -31.16 11.94 2.74
CA SER A 104 -31.67 13.28 3.07
C SER A 104 -33.18 13.48 2.92
N THR A 105 -33.90 12.51 2.35
CA THR A 105 -35.32 12.73 1.99
C THR A 105 -36.30 12.17 3.02
N GLY A 106 -35.84 11.42 4.03
CA GLY A 106 -36.73 10.56 4.82
C GLY A 106 -37.51 9.55 3.95
N GLY A 107 -37.14 9.44 2.67
CA GLY A 107 -37.80 8.62 1.67
C GLY A 107 -37.34 7.17 1.78
N THR A 108 -38.25 6.27 1.45
CA THR A 108 -37.94 4.85 1.25
C THR A 108 -36.86 4.70 0.19
N VAL A 109 -35.73 4.07 0.55
CA VAL A 109 -34.68 3.72 -0.41
C VAL A 109 -35.30 2.82 -1.49
N PRO A 110 -35.25 3.19 -2.78
CA PRO A 110 -35.78 2.32 -3.83
C PRO A 110 -35.04 0.98 -3.78
N PRO A 111 -35.75 -0.16 -3.86
CA PRO A 111 -35.09 -1.46 -3.88
C PRO A 111 -34.10 -1.47 -5.05
N LEU A 112 -32.88 -1.93 -4.79
CA LEU A 112 -31.89 -2.12 -5.84
C LEU A 112 -32.52 -2.95 -6.97
N PRO A 113 -32.26 -2.63 -8.25
CA PRO A 113 -32.50 -3.60 -9.31
C PRO A 113 -31.79 -4.90 -8.92
N PRO A 114 -32.37 -6.09 -9.20
CA PRO A 114 -31.80 -7.36 -8.79
C PRO A 114 -30.32 -7.37 -9.18
N SER A 115 -29.46 -7.47 -8.16
CA SER A 115 -28.02 -7.57 -8.36
C SER A 115 -27.78 -8.67 -9.37
N ALA A 116 -26.99 -8.39 -10.41
CA ALA A 116 -26.52 -9.44 -11.30
C ALA A 116 -26.03 -10.58 -10.42
N THR A 117 -26.55 -11.78 -10.68
CA THR A 117 -26.27 -13.01 -9.94
C THR A 117 -24.79 -13.02 -9.56
N PRO A 118 -24.43 -13.24 -8.28
CA PRO A 118 -23.03 -13.31 -7.87
C PRO A 118 -22.32 -14.23 -8.85
N LEU A 119 -21.24 -13.72 -9.46
CA LEU A 119 -20.40 -14.54 -10.33
C LEU A 119 -20.11 -15.83 -9.56
N PRO A 120 -20.42 -17.01 -10.14
CA PRO A 120 -20.21 -18.26 -9.44
C PRO A 120 -18.77 -18.33 -8.99
N ALA A 121 -18.56 -18.63 -7.71
CA ALA A 121 -17.24 -18.91 -7.17
C ALA A 121 -16.52 -19.87 -8.12
N THR A 122 -15.39 -19.43 -8.67
CA THR A 122 -14.60 -20.18 -9.64
C THR A 122 -14.38 -21.60 -9.09
N ALA A 123 -14.97 -22.57 -9.76
CA ALA A 123 -14.96 -23.96 -9.31
C ALA A 123 -13.51 -24.47 -9.24
N THR A 124 -13.14 -25.02 -8.10
CA THR A 124 -11.90 -25.78 -7.90
C THR A 124 -11.86 -26.92 -8.94
N PRO A 125 -10.83 -27.00 -9.81
CA PRO A 125 -10.75 -28.10 -10.77
C PRO A 125 -10.54 -29.42 -10.01
N THR A 126 -11.58 -30.23 -9.99
CA THR A 126 -11.53 -31.61 -9.50
C THR A 126 -10.96 -32.50 -10.63
N GLY A 127 -9.96 -33.30 -10.28
CA GLY A 127 -9.00 -33.93 -11.20
C GLY A 127 -9.52 -34.88 -12.28
N ALA A 128 -8.60 -35.25 -13.17
CA ALA A 128 -8.66 -36.46 -13.97
C ALA A 128 -7.44 -37.35 -13.65
N PRO A 129 -7.61 -38.67 -13.46
CA PRO A 129 -6.52 -39.60 -13.19
C PRO A 129 -5.96 -40.18 -14.49
N ALA A 130 -4.62 -40.20 -14.63
CA ALA A 130 -3.96 -40.96 -15.68
C ALA A 130 -3.54 -42.33 -15.15
N THR A 131 -4.29 -43.36 -15.57
CA THR A 131 -3.95 -44.78 -15.45
C THR A 131 -2.89 -45.13 -16.49
N ALA A 132 -1.79 -45.76 -16.09
CA ALA A 132 -0.92 -46.49 -17.01
C ALA A 132 -0.46 -47.82 -16.40
N THR A 133 -0.68 -48.88 -17.17
CA THR A 133 -0.58 -50.29 -16.82
C THR A 133 0.71 -50.89 -17.38
N SER A 134 1.50 -51.53 -16.50
CA SER A 134 2.42 -52.69 -16.63
C SER A 134 3.17 -53.02 -17.94
N VAL A 135 4.47 -53.36 -17.83
CA VAL A 135 5.10 -54.63 -18.31
C VAL A 135 6.40 -54.92 -17.50
N PRO A 136 6.75 -56.20 -17.14
CA PRO A 136 8.01 -56.63 -16.49
C PRO A 136 9.04 -57.22 -17.51
N PRO A 137 10.34 -57.47 -17.15
CA PRO A 137 10.73 -58.78 -16.56
C PRO A 137 11.98 -58.81 -15.62
N THR A 138 11.95 -59.79 -14.69
CA THR A 138 12.97 -60.78 -14.24
C THR A 138 14.40 -60.66 -14.82
N ALA A 139 15.56 -60.83 -14.13
CA ALA A 139 15.97 -61.71 -13.02
C ALA A 139 17.22 -61.20 -12.25
N ALA A 140 17.48 -61.80 -11.08
CA ALA A 140 18.53 -61.54 -10.07
C ALA A 140 19.92 -62.20 -10.37
N PRO A 141 20.87 -62.42 -9.42
CA PRO A 141 21.17 -61.81 -8.09
C PRO A 141 22.68 -61.49 -7.86
N ALA A 142 23.02 -60.80 -6.76
CA ALA A 142 24.27 -61.07 -6.05
C ALA A 142 24.15 -60.75 -4.54
N THR A 143 24.54 -61.76 -3.78
CA THR A 143 24.61 -61.90 -2.33
C THR A 143 25.65 -60.98 -1.70
N ALA A 144 25.35 -60.36 -0.56
CA ALA A 144 26.37 -60.05 0.44
C ALA A 144 25.74 -59.98 1.85
N THR A 145 26.06 -61.02 2.61
CA THR A 145 25.89 -61.19 4.04
C THR A 145 26.63 -60.10 4.82
N GLY A 146 25.98 -59.50 5.82
CA GLY A 146 26.64 -58.60 6.76
C GLY A 146 25.69 -57.99 7.78
N ALA A 147 25.45 -58.71 8.87
CA ALA A 147 25.11 -58.13 10.18
C ALA A 147 26.28 -58.46 11.14
N PRO A 148 26.38 -57.90 12.37
CA PRO A 148 25.55 -56.90 13.06
C PRO A 148 26.37 -55.79 13.78
N ALA A 149 25.72 -54.75 14.33
CA ALA A 149 25.95 -54.24 15.70
C ALA A 149 25.13 -52.97 16.03
N THR A 150 24.23 -53.12 17.00
CA THR A 150 24.13 -52.34 18.25
C THR A 150 24.34 -50.81 18.24
N ALA A 151 23.29 -50.06 18.60
CA ALA A 151 23.22 -49.21 19.83
C ALA A 151 22.19 -48.09 19.67
N THR A 152 20.96 -48.31 20.14
CA THR A 152 19.95 -47.25 20.28
C THR A 152 20.16 -46.56 21.63
N GLY A 153 20.94 -45.47 21.62
CA GLY A 153 21.05 -44.54 22.75
C GLY A 153 19.88 -43.56 22.73
N VAL A 154 19.05 -43.60 23.77
CA VAL A 154 17.99 -42.63 24.06
C VAL A 154 18.63 -41.34 24.59
N PRO A 155 18.34 -40.15 24.05
CA PRO A 155 18.70 -38.90 24.72
C PRO A 155 17.67 -38.55 25.83
N PRO A 156 18.11 -38.03 26.98
CA PRO A 156 17.20 -37.66 28.07
C PRO A 156 16.44 -36.36 27.77
N THR A 157 15.15 -36.40 28.10
CA THR A 157 14.26 -35.26 28.25
C THR A 157 14.82 -34.28 29.29
N ALA A 158 15.27 -33.11 28.83
CA ALA A 158 15.60 -32.00 29.73
C ALA A 158 14.29 -31.31 30.17
N ALA A 159 14.09 -31.24 31.48
CA ALA A 159 13.02 -30.50 32.12
C ALA A 159 13.19 -28.98 31.90
N PRO A 160 12.10 -28.21 31.76
CA PRO A 160 12.19 -26.76 31.66
C PRO A 160 12.54 -26.13 33.02
N PRO A 161 13.38 -25.07 33.06
CA PRO A 161 13.60 -24.32 34.29
C PRO A 161 12.35 -23.50 34.65
N THR A 162 11.85 -23.71 35.86
CA THR A 162 10.93 -22.78 36.54
C THR A 162 11.65 -21.46 36.78
N ASN A 163 11.26 -20.43 36.02
CA ASN A 163 11.68 -19.06 36.27
C ASN A 163 10.86 -18.47 37.42
N THR A 164 11.48 -18.39 38.60
CA THR A 164 10.96 -17.64 39.74
C THR A 164 11.13 -16.15 39.46
N ALA A 165 10.04 -15.47 39.10
CA ALA A 165 10.01 -14.02 38.98
C ALA A 165 10.15 -13.38 40.38
N VAL A 166 11.30 -12.75 40.63
CA VAL A 166 11.49 -11.85 41.77
C VAL A 166 10.83 -10.52 41.40
N ASN A 167 9.73 -10.23 42.09
CA ASN A 167 8.97 -9.00 41.94
C ASN A 167 9.69 -7.87 42.70
N THR A 168 10.62 -7.18 42.03
CA THR A 168 11.29 -6.00 42.58
C THR A 168 10.48 -4.76 42.23
N VAL A 169 9.68 -4.30 43.18
CA VAL A 169 8.95 -3.01 43.11
C VAL A 169 9.99 -1.89 43.18
N LEU A 170 10.27 -1.24 42.05
CA LEU A 170 11.01 0.03 42.02
C LEU A 170 10.04 1.19 42.32
N PRO A 171 10.37 2.12 43.23
CA PRO A 171 9.52 3.28 43.49
C PRO A 171 9.54 4.27 42.31
N LEU A 172 8.34 4.72 41.96
CA LEU A 172 8.02 5.71 40.94
C LEU A 172 8.62 7.09 41.29
N PRO A 173 9.47 7.71 40.44
CA PRO A 173 9.92 9.07 40.70
C PRO A 173 8.77 10.06 40.46
N THR A 174 8.33 10.70 41.53
CA THR A 174 7.36 11.79 41.50
C THR A 174 8.05 13.04 40.94
N SER A 175 7.78 13.37 39.68
CA SER A 175 8.23 14.65 39.09
C SER A 175 7.23 15.74 39.43
N THR A 176 7.54 16.52 40.46
CA THR A 176 6.84 17.77 40.78
C THR A 176 7.47 18.89 39.95
N ALA A 177 6.94 19.12 38.75
CA ALA A 177 7.30 20.28 37.94
C ALA A 177 6.45 21.48 38.36
N THR A 178 7.08 22.44 39.02
CA THR A 178 6.49 23.75 39.33
C THR A 178 6.36 24.55 38.03
N PRO A 179 5.17 25.07 37.66
CA PRO A 179 5.04 25.92 36.49
C PRO A 179 5.70 27.29 36.74
N VAL A 180 6.78 27.57 36.02
CA VAL A 180 7.39 28.91 35.98
C VAL A 180 6.69 29.70 34.87
N LEU A 181 6.02 30.77 35.27
CA LEU A 181 5.30 31.68 34.39
C LEU A 181 6.30 32.47 33.52
N PRO A 182 6.19 32.49 32.17
CA PRO A 182 7.07 33.28 31.33
C PRO A 182 6.79 34.77 31.55
N THR A 183 7.80 35.51 31.99
CA THR A 183 7.77 36.97 32.07
C THR A 183 7.94 37.53 30.67
N ALA A 184 6.93 38.24 30.18
CA ALA A 184 6.97 38.92 28.90
C ALA A 184 7.91 40.15 28.99
N THR A 185 9.10 40.03 28.42
CA THR A 185 10.00 41.16 28.21
C THR A 185 9.63 41.86 26.91
N THR A 186 9.02 43.03 27.01
CA THR A 186 8.72 43.91 25.88
C THR A 186 10.00 44.60 25.40
N VAL A 187 10.54 44.13 24.28
CA VAL A 187 11.64 44.80 23.58
C VAL A 187 11.07 45.88 22.67
N PRO A 188 11.49 47.16 22.79
CA PRO A 188 11.06 48.21 21.88
C PRO A 188 11.68 48.02 20.48
N PRO A 189 10.95 48.30 19.38
CA PRO A 189 11.50 48.22 18.04
C PRO A 189 12.47 49.38 17.79
N THR A 190 13.78 49.08 17.78
CA THR A 190 14.79 49.99 17.25
C THR A 190 14.83 49.82 15.72
N ALA A 191 14.30 50.82 15.01
CA ALA A 191 14.40 50.90 13.56
C ALA A 191 15.84 51.28 13.17
N THR A 192 16.61 50.30 12.70
CA THR A 192 17.89 50.54 12.04
C THR A 192 17.62 50.91 10.57
N PRO A 193 18.06 52.08 10.08
CA PRO A 193 17.90 52.46 8.69
C PRO A 193 18.76 51.55 7.79
N ILE A 194 18.09 50.93 6.81
CA ILE A 194 18.71 50.07 5.81
C ILE A 194 19.35 50.97 4.75
N PRO A 195 20.65 50.81 4.42
CA PRO A 195 21.28 51.55 3.32
C PRO A 195 20.70 51.14 1.96
N PRO A 196 20.71 52.02 0.95
CA PRO A 196 20.15 51.75 -0.36
C PRO A 196 20.89 50.59 -1.04
N THR A 197 20.16 49.51 -1.30
CA THR A 197 20.59 48.36 -2.10
C THR A 197 20.85 48.82 -3.53
N ALA A 198 22.07 48.57 -4.02
CA ALA A 198 22.44 48.82 -5.40
C ALA A 198 21.58 47.96 -6.35
N THR A 199 21.00 48.62 -7.34
CA THR A 199 20.30 48.02 -8.48
C THR A 199 21.19 46.99 -9.17
N PRO A 200 20.82 45.70 -9.24
CA PRO A 200 21.55 44.75 -10.06
C PRO A 200 21.27 45.01 -11.54
N THR A 201 22.35 45.23 -12.28
CA THR A 201 22.39 45.25 -13.75
C THR A 201 21.96 43.88 -14.28
N ALA A 202 20.81 43.85 -14.95
CA ALA A 202 20.35 42.69 -15.69
C ALA A 202 21.18 42.52 -16.97
N THR A 203 21.97 41.45 -17.06
CA THR A 203 22.40 40.86 -18.34
C THR A 203 22.79 39.40 -18.11
N ALA A 204 21.82 38.51 -18.27
CA ALA A 204 22.08 37.13 -18.66
C ALA A 204 20.92 36.73 -19.57
N THR A 205 21.20 36.70 -20.87
CA THR A 205 20.37 36.03 -21.86
C THR A 205 20.46 34.54 -21.55
N GLU A 206 19.49 34.01 -20.82
CA GLU A 206 19.34 32.56 -20.70
C GLU A 206 18.97 32.02 -22.08
N GLU A 207 19.90 31.25 -22.64
CA GLU A 207 19.68 30.38 -23.78
C GLU A 207 18.54 29.41 -23.42
N PRO A 208 17.48 29.30 -24.22
CA PRO A 208 16.36 28.43 -23.91
C PRO A 208 16.87 26.99 -23.80
N SER A 209 16.84 26.46 -22.59
CA SER A 209 17.07 25.04 -22.34
C SER A 209 16.12 24.24 -23.23
N PRO A 210 16.60 23.29 -24.04
CA PRO A 210 15.74 22.55 -24.96
C PRO A 210 14.66 21.85 -24.14
N THR A 211 13.41 22.20 -24.41
CA THR A 211 12.26 21.42 -23.97
C THR A 211 12.35 20.09 -24.70
N THR A 212 12.94 19.09 -24.04
CA THR A 212 12.90 17.70 -24.49
C THR A 212 11.46 17.25 -24.36
N GLU A 213 10.71 17.40 -25.46
CA GLU A 213 9.38 16.82 -25.61
C GLU A 213 9.57 15.30 -25.51
N ALA A 214 9.18 14.74 -24.35
CA ALA A 214 9.25 13.32 -24.06
C ALA A 214 8.53 12.58 -25.20
N THR A 215 9.33 12.05 -26.12
CA THR A 215 8.83 11.32 -27.27
C THR A 215 8.35 10.00 -26.71
N ALA A 216 7.03 9.83 -26.58
CA ALA A 216 6.44 8.57 -26.17
C ALA A 216 6.97 7.48 -27.13
N THR A 217 7.82 6.60 -26.61
CA THR A 217 8.46 5.55 -27.37
C THR A 217 7.37 4.58 -27.84
N THR A 218 6.85 4.79 -29.05
CA THR A 218 5.85 3.92 -29.71
C THR A 218 6.45 2.61 -30.24
N GLY A 219 7.48 2.08 -29.58
CA GLY A 219 8.16 0.83 -29.92
C GLY A 219 8.14 -0.13 -28.74
N ASN A 220 7.99 -1.42 -29.02
CA ASN A 220 7.97 -2.55 -28.07
C ASN A 220 9.19 -2.70 -27.15
N ASP A 221 10.10 -1.74 -27.12
CA ASP A 221 11.29 -1.76 -26.26
C ASP A 221 10.90 -1.12 -24.93
N LEU A 222 10.31 -1.93 -24.05
CA LEU A 222 10.15 -1.57 -22.64
C LEU A 222 11.52 -1.40 -22.01
N ALA A 223 11.67 -0.38 -21.17
CA ALA A 223 12.90 -0.21 -20.41
C ALA A 223 13.10 -1.42 -19.48
N GLY A 224 14.34 -1.90 -19.37
CA GLY A 224 14.69 -3.01 -18.50
C GLY A 224 15.13 -2.58 -17.09
N LEU A 225 15.54 -3.55 -16.28
CA LEU A 225 16.21 -3.28 -15.01
C LEU A 225 17.49 -2.46 -15.23
N ASN A 226 17.76 -1.52 -14.31
CA ASN A 226 18.90 -0.61 -14.31
C ASN A 226 18.93 0.41 -15.47
N GLU A 227 17.87 0.51 -16.26
CA GLU A 227 17.72 1.55 -17.28
C GLU A 227 16.95 2.76 -16.71
N PRO A 228 17.47 4.00 -16.83
CA PRO A 228 16.78 5.18 -16.37
C PRO A 228 15.61 5.54 -17.29
N VAL A 229 14.45 5.82 -16.68
CA VAL A 229 13.22 6.21 -17.36
C VAL A 229 12.73 7.57 -16.86
N GLU A 230 12.66 8.54 -17.76
CA GLU A 230 12.15 9.89 -17.47
C GLU A 230 10.63 9.95 -17.59
N VAL A 231 9.94 10.27 -16.51
CA VAL A 231 8.47 10.37 -16.48
C VAL A 231 8.05 11.60 -15.68
N GLY A 232 7.41 12.57 -16.34
CA GLY A 232 6.77 13.72 -15.69
C GLY A 232 7.63 14.44 -14.66
N GLY A 233 8.89 14.73 -15.00
CA GLY A 233 9.83 15.45 -14.12
C GLY A 233 10.54 14.59 -13.08
N ALA A 234 10.48 13.25 -13.21
CA ALA A 234 11.30 12.33 -12.42
C ALA A 234 12.10 11.39 -13.30
N THR A 235 13.29 11.01 -12.82
CA THR A 235 14.02 9.83 -13.30
C THR A 235 13.72 8.66 -12.39
N TRP A 236 13.28 7.55 -12.98
CA TRP A 236 13.08 6.27 -12.29
C TRP A 236 14.14 5.28 -12.75
N VAL A 237 14.71 4.50 -11.81
CA VAL A 237 15.56 3.35 -12.11
C VAL A 237 15.11 2.19 -11.25
N ILE A 238 14.69 1.08 -11.84
CA ILE A 238 14.46 -0.16 -11.07
C ILE A 238 15.81 -0.88 -10.96
N GLU A 239 16.43 -0.84 -9.79
CA GLU A 239 17.74 -1.48 -9.57
C GLU A 239 17.62 -2.99 -9.41
N GLU A 240 16.55 -3.45 -8.74
CA GLU A 240 16.34 -4.85 -8.45
C GLU A 240 14.84 -5.20 -8.46
N ALA A 241 14.52 -6.32 -9.10
CA ALA A 241 13.27 -7.04 -8.88
C ALA A 241 13.61 -8.48 -8.49
N ALA A 242 13.02 -8.97 -7.41
CA ALA A 242 13.29 -10.32 -6.91
C ALA A 242 12.01 -11.00 -6.42
N ASP A 243 11.81 -12.25 -6.84
CA ASP A 243 10.89 -13.17 -6.14
C ASP A 243 11.55 -13.60 -4.82
N VAL A 244 10.91 -13.26 -3.71
CA VAL A 244 11.40 -13.57 -2.36
C VAL A 244 10.61 -14.71 -1.70
N GLY A 245 9.78 -15.41 -2.47
CA GLY A 245 9.06 -16.62 -2.09
C GLY A 245 7.70 -16.37 -1.42
N GLU A 246 7.10 -17.46 -0.92
CA GLU A 246 5.75 -17.46 -0.35
C GLU A 246 5.67 -16.87 1.06
N THR A 247 6.81 -16.55 1.68
CA THR A 247 6.86 -16.08 3.07
C THR A 247 7.97 -15.07 3.26
N LEU A 248 7.64 -13.87 3.75
CA LEU A 248 8.63 -12.92 4.22
C LEU A 248 9.10 -13.29 5.62
N GLN A 249 10.42 -13.34 5.76
CA GLN A 249 11.09 -13.53 7.04
C GLN A 249 11.70 -12.20 7.45
N ASP A 250 11.52 -11.83 8.71
CA ASP A 250 12.26 -10.72 9.29
C ASP A 250 13.73 -11.13 9.46
N PRO A 251 14.69 -10.41 8.86
CA PRO A 251 16.11 -10.72 9.02
C PRO A 251 16.56 -10.76 10.49
N GLN A 252 15.88 -10.02 11.37
CA GLN A 252 16.15 -9.95 12.80
C GLN A 252 15.36 -11.00 13.61
N GLY A 253 14.40 -11.70 13.00
CA GLY A 253 13.55 -12.71 13.64
C GLY A 253 12.64 -12.18 14.75
N THR A 254 12.36 -10.87 14.76
CA THR A 254 11.49 -10.20 15.73
C THR A 254 10.03 -10.20 15.30
N LEU A 255 9.76 -10.15 13.99
CA LEU A 255 8.41 -10.26 13.45
C LEU A 255 8.08 -11.73 13.13
N PRO A 256 6.82 -12.16 13.33
CA PRO A 256 6.37 -13.47 12.85
C PRO A 256 6.51 -13.54 11.32
N PRO A 257 6.66 -14.72 10.70
CA PRO A 257 6.68 -14.81 9.25
C PRO A 257 5.35 -14.31 8.63
N LEU A 258 5.42 -13.59 7.51
CA LEU A 258 4.24 -13.12 6.76
C LEU A 258 4.06 -13.99 5.52
N ALA A 259 2.92 -14.68 5.40
CA ALA A 259 2.59 -15.51 4.24
C ALA A 259 1.96 -14.68 3.11
N ALA A 260 2.34 -14.99 1.87
CA ALA A 260 1.75 -14.43 0.65
C ALA A 260 0.46 -15.18 0.24
N SER A 261 -0.35 -14.55 -0.60
CA SER A 261 -1.42 -15.22 -1.35
C SER A 261 -0.88 -16.15 -2.44
N GLY A 262 0.28 -15.81 -3.01
CA GLY A 262 1.05 -16.64 -3.92
C GLY A 262 2.54 -16.52 -3.62
N ARG A 263 3.14 -15.39 -3.99
CA ARG A 263 4.54 -15.07 -3.71
C ARG A 263 4.71 -13.58 -3.44
N PHE A 264 5.78 -13.24 -2.73
CA PHE A 264 6.22 -11.86 -2.59
C PHE A 264 7.22 -11.50 -3.69
N VAL A 265 7.01 -10.36 -4.31
CA VAL A 265 7.98 -9.72 -5.21
C VAL A 265 8.53 -8.48 -4.51
N ARG A 266 9.84 -8.40 -4.33
CA ARG A 266 10.55 -7.21 -3.87
C ARG A 266 10.97 -6.37 -5.07
N LEU A 267 10.68 -5.08 -5.03
CA LEU A 267 11.13 -4.10 -6.00
C LEU A 267 11.98 -3.05 -5.28
N GLN A 268 13.25 -2.92 -5.65
CA GLN A 268 14.12 -1.82 -5.23
C GLN A 268 14.32 -0.85 -6.39
N PHE A 269 14.11 0.44 -6.12
CA PHE A 269 14.19 1.47 -7.14
C PHE A 269 14.80 2.76 -6.61
N VAL A 270 15.33 3.55 -7.53
CA VAL A 270 15.81 4.91 -7.32
C VAL A 270 14.87 5.87 -8.04
N LEU A 271 14.52 6.95 -7.34
CA LEU A 271 13.69 8.04 -7.84
C LEU A 271 14.44 9.35 -7.64
N GLU A 272 14.63 10.12 -8.71
CA GLU A 272 15.16 11.48 -8.67
C GLU A 272 14.07 12.48 -9.03
N ASN A 273 13.94 13.55 -8.25
CA ASN A 273 13.06 14.67 -8.56
C ASN A 273 13.79 15.74 -9.37
N ASN A 274 13.57 15.75 -10.68
CA ASN A 274 14.18 16.71 -11.60
C ASN A 274 13.43 18.05 -11.66
N THR A 275 12.44 18.27 -10.79
CA THR A 275 11.74 19.55 -10.67
C THR A 275 12.41 20.48 -9.65
N ILE A 276 11.99 21.74 -9.64
CA ILE A 276 12.47 22.75 -8.69
C ILE A 276 11.64 22.83 -7.40
N GLU A 277 10.59 22.02 -7.29
CA GLU A 277 9.67 22.04 -6.15
C GLU A 277 9.71 20.73 -5.37
N LEU A 278 9.25 20.78 -4.12
CA LEU A 278 8.95 19.57 -3.35
C LEU A 278 7.82 18.82 -4.05
N GLN A 279 8.06 17.58 -4.44
CA GLN A 279 7.06 16.77 -5.11
C GLN A 279 6.55 15.63 -4.25
N THR A 280 5.34 15.17 -4.54
CA THR A 280 4.82 13.89 -4.04
C THR A 280 4.93 12.85 -5.15
N PHE A 281 5.31 11.62 -4.83
CA PHE A 281 5.37 10.51 -5.79
C PHE A 281 4.43 9.38 -5.37
N ALA A 282 3.94 8.61 -6.33
CA ALA A 282 3.22 7.37 -6.07
C ALA A 282 4.22 6.20 -6.10
N MET A 283 4.01 5.19 -5.24
CA MET A 283 4.76 3.93 -5.37
C MET A 283 4.46 3.30 -6.73
N PRO A 284 5.42 2.62 -7.36
CA PRO A 284 5.13 1.85 -8.57
C PRO A 284 3.99 0.87 -8.34
N GLU A 285 3.22 0.59 -9.38
CA GLU A 285 2.28 -0.55 -9.40
C GLU A 285 2.91 -1.67 -10.23
N LEU A 286 2.56 -2.94 -9.97
CA LEU A 286 2.93 -4.01 -10.89
C LEU A 286 1.76 -4.36 -11.80
N ILE A 287 2.04 -4.73 -13.03
CA ILE A 287 1.08 -5.34 -13.96
C ILE A 287 1.67 -6.64 -14.51
N ASP A 288 0.87 -7.66 -14.75
CA ASP A 288 1.30 -8.91 -15.37
C ASP A 288 0.77 -9.07 -16.81
N SER A 289 1.14 -10.16 -17.48
CA SER A 289 0.66 -10.46 -18.85
C SER A 289 -0.85 -10.73 -18.98
N GLN A 290 -1.59 -10.76 -17.87
CA GLN A 290 -3.06 -10.85 -17.84
C GLN A 290 -3.72 -9.49 -17.57
N ASP A 291 -2.96 -8.39 -17.61
CA ASP A 291 -3.39 -7.03 -17.27
C ASP A 291 -3.91 -6.91 -15.82
N ARG A 292 -3.46 -7.78 -14.91
CA ARG A 292 -3.81 -7.70 -13.48
C ARG A 292 -2.86 -6.72 -12.80
N THR A 293 -3.41 -5.70 -12.12
CA THR A 293 -2.62 -4.71 -11.38
C THR A 293 -2.45 -5.09 -9.91
N TYR A 294 -1.24 -4.93 -9.39
CA TYR A 294 -0.88 -5.19 -8.00
C TYR A 294 -0.31 -3.94 -7.34
N ARG A 295 -0.74 -3.70 -6.10
CA ARG A 295 -0.27 -2.61 -5.26
C ARG A 295 0.67 -3.14 -4.20
N ASN A 296 1.54 -2.28 -3.69
CA ASN A 296 2.47 -2.65 -2.64
C ASN A 296 1.72 -3.10 -1.38
N SER A 297 2.23 -4.14 -0.72
CA SER A 297 1.69 -4.67 0.53
C SER A 297 2.11 -3.78 1.71
N THR A 298 1.12 -3.15 2.36
CA THR A 298 1.36 -2.34 3.57
C THR A 298 1.80 -3.19 4.76
N ASP A 299 1.37 -4.44 4.83
CA ASP A 299 1.75 -5.38 5.90
C ASP A 299 3.22 -5.78 5.78
N ALA A 300 3.74 -5.84 4.54
CA ALA A 300 5.14 -6.14 4.24
C ALA A 300 6.10 -4.97 4.56
N LEU A 301 5.59 -3.75 4.81
CA LEU A 301 6.43 -2.59 5.12
C LEU A 301 7.30 -2.81 6.36
N GLN A 302 6.81 -3.58 7.35
CA GLN A 302 7.55 -3.89 8.57
C GLN A 302 8.78 -4.79 8.32
N TYR A 303 8.83 -5.50 7.19
CA TYR A 303 9.95 -6.35 6.75
C TYR A 303 10.91 -5.59 5.82
N THR A 304 10.59 -4.34 5.50
CA THR A 304 11.46 -3.47 4.72
C THR A 304 12.48 -2.85 5.66
N ARG A 305 13.75 -2.80 5.23
CA ARG A 305 14.77 -2.11 6.01
C ARG A 305 14.37 -0.63 6.18
N PRO A 306 14.52 -0.03 7.38
CA PRO A 306 14.07 1.34 7.62
C PRO A 306 14.70 2.39 6.68
N ASP A 307 15.93 2.16 6.21
CA ASP A 307 16.62 3.05 5.29
C ASP A 307 16.15 2.95 3.83
N LEU A 308 15.44 1.88 3.48
CA LEU A 308 14.81 1.68 2.16
C LEU A 308 13.28 1.84 2.22
N ALA A 309 12.72 1.96 3.43
CA ALA A 309 11.29 2.15 3.62
C ALA A 309 10.92 3.58 3.23
N CYS A 310 10.36 3.77 2.04
CA CYS A 310 9.85 5.06 1.59
C CYS A 310 8.49 5.38 2.19
N VAL A 311 8.48 5.53 3.53
CA VAL A 311 7.27 5.86 4.31
C VAL A 311 6.77 7.27 3.98
N THR A 312 7.67 8.18 3.62
CA THR A 312 7.30 9.51 3.14
C THR A 312 7.27 9.51 1.62
N MET A 313 6.12 9.87 1.06
CA MET A 313 5.89 9.94 -0.38
C MET A 313 6.31 11.29 -0.97
N GLN A 314 7.20 12.04 -0.31
CA GLN A 314 7.65 13.37 -0.74
C GLN A 314 9.15 13.40 -1.00
N VAL A 315 9.57 13.98 -2.11
CA VAL A 315 10.97 14.08 -2.55
C VAL A 315 11.28 15.54 -2.89
N ALA A 316 12.30 16.13 -2.26
CA ALA A 316 12.68 17.52 -2.48
C ALA A 316 13.25 17.73 -3.89
N ALA A 317 13.30 18.97 -4.35
CA ALA A 317 13.90 19.33 -5.64
C ALA A 317 15.36 18.86 -5.73
N GLY A 318 15.70 18.13 -6.79
CA GLY A 318 17.02 17.54 -6.99
C GLY A 318 17.40 16.42 -6.01
N GLU A 319 16.47 15.96 -5.17
CA GLU A 319 16.72 14.84 -4.27
C GLU A 319 16.59 13.51 -5.03
N THR A 320 17.59 12.64 -4.84
CA THR A 320 17.55 11.23 -5.24
C THR A 320 17.22 10.38 -4.02
N ARG A 321 16.28 9.46 -4.16
CA ARG A 321 15.85 8.55 -3.09
C ARG A 321 15.81 7.10 -3.56
N THR A 322 16.38 6.21 -2.75
CA THR A 322 16.29 4.76 -2.95
C THR A 322 15.18 4.19 -2.06
N CYS A 323 14.32 3.36 -2.65
CA CYS A 323 13.17 2.75 -2.00
C CYS A 323 13.17 1.24 -2.25
N ALA A 324 12.64 0.47 -1.29
CA ALA A 324 12.25 -0.91 -1.50
C ALA A 324 10.79 -1.11 -1.09
N VAL A 325 10.05 -1.84 -1.92
CA VAL A 325 8.64 -2.19 -1.68
C VAL A 325 8.40 -3.65 -2.01
N TYR A 326 7.39 -4.23 -1.35
CA TYR A 326 6.99 -5.62 -1.58
C TYR A 326 5.57 -5.66 -2.14
N TYR A 327 5.31 -6.62 -3.03
CA TYR A 327 4.00 -6.92 -3.60
C TYR A 327 3.65 -8.36 -3.28
N ASP A 328 2.41 -8.59 -2.87
CA ASP A 328 1.84 -9.95 -2.79
C ASP A 328 1.13 -10.22 -4.12
N VAL A 329 1.67 -11.15 -4.90
CA VAL A 329 1.15 -11.50 -6.23
C VAL A 329 0.76 -12.98 -6.26
N PRO A 330 -0.27 -13.38 -7.04
CA PRO A 330 -0.59 -14.77 -7.30
C PRO A 330 0.61 -15.55 -7.86
N ALA A 331 0.69 -16.84 -7.56
CA ALA A 331 1.77 -17.70 -8.03
C ALA A 331 1.84 -17.85 -9.56
N ASP A 332 0.74 -17.56 -10.27
CA ASP A 332 0.65 -17.60 -11.73
C ASP A 332 0.97 -16.26 -12.41
N ALA A 333 1.29 -15.20 -11.65
CA ALA A 333 1.66 -13.91 -12.21
C ALA A 333 3.00 -14.01 -12.96
N ALA A 334 2.97 -13.68 -14.25
CA ALA A 334 4.05 -13.83 -15.22
C ALA A 334 4.31 -12.51 -15.95
N ASP A 335 5.51 -12.33 -16.49
CA ASP A 335 5.91 -11.15 -17.26
C ASP A 335 5.58 -9.83 -16.54
N LEU A 336 5.94 -9.75 -15.25
CA LEU A 336 5.65 -8.60 -14.41
C LEU A 336 6.39 -7.35 -14.89
N GLN A 337 5.66 -6.24 -14.98
CA GLN A 337 6.18 -4.91 -15.30
C GLN A 337 5.88 -3.95 -14.15
N ALA A 338 6.80 -3.03 -13.86
CA ALA A 338 6.53 -1.90 -12.96
C ALA A 338 6.01 -0.70 -13.73
N ILE A 339 4.85 -0.19 -13.33
CA ILE A 339 4.27 1.06 -13.80
C ILE A 339 4.73 2.19 -12.90
N VAL A 340 5.60 3.05 -13.42
CA VAL A 340 6.08 4.26 -12.75
C VAL A 340 5.34 5.49 -13.25
N ARG A 341 5.16 6.47 -12.37
CA ARG A 341 4.35 7.68 -12.66
C ARG A 341 5.19 8.94 -12.47
N GLY A 342 4.85 9.99 -13.20
CA GLY A 342 5.47 11.29 -12.99
C GLY A 342 5.15 11.89 -11.63
N LEU A 343 5.95 12.88 -11.23
CA LEU A 343 5.82 13.53 -9.93
C LEU A 343 4.62 14.49 -9.86
N GLY A 344 4.07 14.62 -8.66
CA GLY A 344 2.97 15.53 -8.35
C GLY A 344 1.59 14.91 -8.59
N ALA A 345 0.59 15.41 -7.86
CA ALA A 345 -0.77 14.87 -7.87
C ALA A 345 -1.51 15.02 -9.22
N SER A 346 -1.01 15.88 -10.12
CA SER A 346 -1.61 16.16 -11.43
C SER A 346 -0.90 15.49 -12.60
N SER A 347 0.19 14.77 -12.37
CA SER A 347 0.89 14.07 -13.46
C SER A 347 0.11 12.82 -13.87
N ASN A 348 -0.22 12.74 -15.17
CA ASN A 348 -0.76 11.55 -15.80
C ASN A 348 0.30 10.84 -16.67
N ALA A 349 1.55 11.27 -16.60
CA ALA A 349 2.65 10.61 -17.31
C ALA A 349 2.96 9.29 -16.62
N GLU A 350 3.03 8.21 -17.38
CA GLU A 350 3.33 6.87 -16.92
C GLU A 350 4.33 6.21 -17.87
N ALA A 351 5.15 5.30 -17.35
CA ALA A 351 5.97 4.41 -18.14
C ALA A 351 5.97 3.01 -17.50
N ALA A 352 6.13 1.99 -18.35
CA ALA A 352 6.27 0.60 -17.91
C ALA A 352 7.74 0.18 -18.02
N ILE A 353 8.20 -0.56 -17.02
CA ILE A 353 9.56 -1.10 -16.94
C ILE A 353 9.44 -2.62 -16.78
N ASP A 354 10.05 -3.38 -17.67
CA ASP A 354 10.10 -4.85 -17.56
C ASP A 354 10.99 -5.25 -16.38
N LEU A 355 10.48 -6.12 -15.52
CA LEU A 355 11.21 -6.59 -14.34
C LEU A 355 12.11 -7.78 -14.63
N GLU A 356 12.02 -8.37 -15.82
CA GLU A 356 12.83 -9.53 -16.26
C GLU A 356 12.80 -10.71 -15.25
N LEU A 357 11.73 -10.81 -14.46
CA LEU A 357 11.57 -11.87 -13.47
C LEU A 357 11.31 -13.19 -14.20
N PRO A 358 11.97 -14.30 -13.80
CA PRO A 358 11.73 -15.59 -14.40
C PRO A 358 10.26 -16.00 -14.22
N ASN A 359 9.66 -16.49 -15.31
CA ASN A 359 8.30 -16.99 -15.27
C ASN A 359 8.22 -18.20 -14.33
N PRO A 360 7.26 -18.22 -13.37
CA PRO A 360 7.23 -19.20 -12.29
C PRO A 360 6.97 -20.65 -12.77
N SER A 361 6.71 -20.85 -14.07
CA SER A 361 6.40 -22.14 -14.69
C SER A 361 7.59 -22.83 -15.38
N ASN A 362 8.78 -22.23 -15.37
CA ASN A 362 10.02 -22.78 -15.96
C ASN A 362 11.03 -23.14 -14.88
#